data_AF-A0A068UCM3-F1
#
_entry.id   AF-A0A068UCM3-F1
#
_cell.length_a   1.000
_cell.length_b   1.000
_cell.length_c   1.000
_cell.angle_alpha   90.00
_cell.angle_beta   90.00
_cell.angle_gamma   90.00
#
_symmetry.space_group_name_H-M   'P 1'
#
loop_
_entity.id
_entity.type
_entity.pdbx_description
1 polymer ?
#
loop_
_entity_poly.entity_id
_entity_poly.type
_entity_poly.pdbx_seq_one_letter_code
_entity_poly.pdbx_strand_id
1 'polypeptide(L)'
;MHRGGSFLICNNEIKKVIVMDSVDRSAVTPNKSKSRLARTFAKVLHIRAVTGIAPDDGIQRINSPENVKSNLVKNKSHLQPFDDEDEKLCSRAATEAFVAKLFASVSSVKAAYAQLQYAQSPYDPDGIQTADEMVVSELKNVSELKQCYLKKQIDESSPETTQILAEIQEQKSLLKTYEIMGKKLDSQLKLKDSELTFLREKLEEANKENNHFITFVRQTIKSIRSFVRLLISEMESAEWDLDAAASSIEPGVAFWKNSHKCYAFESFVCREMFDGFNQPDYSISKESLPEQKKRRRVFFEGFRELKSVKPMDYLAWKPKSAFAKFCRAKYLTLIHPKMETSLFGNLDQRNLANAGEYPETTFFAAFAEMAKRIWLLHCLALSFKPEASIFQVNKRSRFSEVYMESVSEEAFLSSDGSPESEPRVAFTVFPGFRIGKTAVQCQVYLC
;
A
#
# COMPACT_ATOMS: atom_id res chain seq x y z
N MET A 1 1.80 -15.77 68.37
CA MET A 1 3.23 -15.89 68.00
C MET A 1 3.36 -17.14 67.15
N HIS A 2 3.80 -17.22 65.89
CA HIS A 2 4.29 -16.31 64.85
C HIS A 2 3.82 -16.92 63.50
N ARG A 3 3.03 -16.20 62.70
CA ARG A 3 2.87 -16.43 61.24
C ARG A 3 2.57 -15.10 60.53
N GLY A 4 3.35 -14.07 60.83
CA GLY A 4 3.23 -12.73 60.23
C GLY A 4 4.39 -12.34 59.31
N GLY A 5 5.24 -13.30 58.92
CA GLY A 5 6.52 -13.02 58.23
C GLY A 5 6.53 -13.20 56.71
N SER A 6 5.55 -13.91 56.12
CA SER A 6 5.62 -14.27 54.69
C SER A 6 5.07 -13.21 53.73
N PHE A 7 4.22 -12.29 54.21
CA PHE A 7 3.56 -11.28 53.35
C PHE A 7 4.46 -10.11 52.96
N LEU A 8 5.44 -9.74 53.79
CA LEU A 8 6.29 -8.56 53.55
C LEU A 8 7.53 -8.87 52.69
N ILE A 9 7.92 -10.13 52.55
CA ILE A 9 9.15 -10.54 51.84
C ILE A 9 8.91 -10.70 50.32
N CYS A 10 7.69 -11.02 49.86
CA CYS A 10 7.38 -11.07 48.42
C CYS A 10 7.32 -9.68 47.77
N ASN A 11 6.78 -8.67 48.46
CA ASN A 11 6.58 -7.32 47.91
C ASN A 11 7.88 -6.54 47.63
N ASN A 12 8.97 -6.83 48.34
CA ASN A 12 10.26 -6.16 48.13
C ASN A 12 11.14 -6.81 47.05
N GLU A 13 10.87 -8.06 46.65
CA GLU A 13 11.75 -8.82 45.76
C GLU A 13 11.23 -8.92 44.32
N ILE A 14 9.92 -8.73 44.07
CA ILE A 14 9.44 -8.46 42.70
C ILE A 14 10.01 -7.12 42.20
N LYS A 15 10.19 -6.14 43.09
CA LYS A 15 10.89 -4.87 42.78
C LYS A 15 12.33 -5.06 42.32
N LYS A 16 13.04 -6.09 42.79
CA LYS A 16 14.46 -6.32 42.42
C LYS A 16 14.63 -6.93 41.03
N VAL A 17 13.61 -7.64 40.53
CA VAL A 17 13.63 -8.25 39.18
C VAL A 17 13.40 -7.19 38.09
N ILE A 18 12.75 -6.06 38.39
CA ILE A 18 12.33 -5.06 37.39
C ILE A 18 13.37 -3.94 37.15
N VAL A 19 14.33 -3.73 38.06
CA VAL A 19 15.17 -2.50 38.07
C VAL A 19 16.45 -2.60 37.23
N MET A 20 16.80 -3.75 36.64
CA MET A 20 18.16 -3.94 36.08
C MET A 20 18.34 -3.73 34.57
N ASP A 21 17.29 -3.46 33.79
CA ASP A 21 17.41 -3.23 32.34
C ASP A 21 16.82 -1.87 31.92
N SER A 22 17.55 -0.80 32.21
CA SER A 22 17.38 0.50 31.55
C SER A 22 18.72 0.90 30.95
N VAL A 23 18.91 0.54 29.67
CA VAL A 23 20.02 1.05 28.85
C VAL A 23 19.43 1.75 27.63
N ASP A 24 19.83 3.01 27.49
CA ASP A 24 19.40 4.00 26.50
C ASP A 24 19.39 3.51 25.05
N ARG A 25 18.31 3.82 24.31
CA ARG A 25 18.25 3.70 22.85
C ARG A 25 17.58 4.90 22.19
N SER A 26 18.47 5.80 21.75
CA SER A 26 18.44 6.73 20.61
C SER A 26 17.09 7.09 19.96
N ALA A 27 16.74 8.37 20.10
CA ALA A 27 15.68 9.04 19.35
C ALA A 27 16.09 9.26 17.89
N VAL A 28 15.23 8.84 16.94
CA VAL A 28 15.35 9.20 15.52
C VAL A 28 14.22 10.15 15.15
N THR A 29 14.58 11.40 14.88
CA THR A 29 13.68 12.44 14.36
C THR A 29 13.34 12.20 12.88
N PRO A 30 12.10 12.46 12.42
CA PRO A 30 11.77 12.37 11.01
C PRO A 30 12.26 13.62 10.25
N ASN A 31 13.15 13.37 9.29
CA ASN A 31 13.76 14.39 8.45
C ASN A 31 12.76 14.90 7.39
N LYS A 32 12.55 16.22 7.34
CA LYS A 32 11.71 16.93 6.37
C LYS A 32 12.48 17.15 5.06
N SER A 33 12.20 16.39 4.01
CA SER A 33 12.66 16.78 2.66
C SER A 33 11.90 16.12 1.50
N LYS A 34 10.62 16.47 1.27
CA LYS A 34 9.95 16.24 -0.03
C LYS A 34 8.98 17.37 -0.36
N SER A 35 9.50 18.53 -0.77
CA SER A 35 8.70 19.66 -1.30
C SER A 35 9.18 20.17 -2.66
N ARG A 36 9.96 19.39 -3.43
CA ARG A 36 10.51 19.83 -4.72
C ARG A 36 9.78 19.37 -5.98
N LEU A 37 8.70 18.58 -5.86
CA LEU A 37 7.92 18.13 -7.03
C LEU A 37 6.60 18.90 -7.24
N ALA A 38 6.17 19.70 -6.27
CA ALA A 38 4.96 20.52 -6.36
C ALA A 38 5.16 21.85 -7.11
N ARG A 39 6.40 22.24 -7.44
CA ARG A 39 6.69 23.54 -8.07
C ARG A 39 6.82 23.49 -9.60
N THR A 40 6.82 22.29 -10.20
CA THR A 40 6.92 22.11 -11.66
C THR A 40 5.54 22.06 -12.34
N PHE A 41 4.49 21.63 -11.62
CA PHE A 41 3.13 21.56 -12.18
C PHE A 41 2.41 22.92 -12.25
N ALA A 42 2.83 23.92 -11.46
CA ALA A 42 2.24 25.26 -11.50
C ALA A 42 2.65 26.12 -12.71
N LYS A 43 3.69 25.73 -13.47
CA LYS A 43 4.09 26.45 -14.71
C LYS A 43 3.42 25.92 -15.98
N VAL A 44 2.80 24.73 -15.93
CA VAL A 44 2.17 24.10 -17.10
C VAL A 44 0.70 24.51 -17.25
N LEU A 45 0.07 25.04 -16.19
CA LEU A 45 -1.32 25.51 -16.24
C LEU A 45 -1.49 26.95 -16.74
N HIS A 46 -0.41 27.73 -16.89
CA HIS A 46 -0.48 29.07 -17.49
C HIS A 46 -0.25 29.13 -19.01
N ILE A 47 0.03 27.99 -19.66
CA ILE A 47 0.17 27.94 -21.13
C ILE A 47 -1.16 27.61 -21.82
N ARG A 48 -2.18 27.17 -21.07
CA ARG A 48 -3.52 26.83 -21.62
C ARG A 48 -4.54 27.98 -21.62
N ALA A 49 -4.13 29.20 -21.28
CA ALA A 49 -5.03 30.36 -21.19
C ALA A 49 -4.94 31.33 -22.40
N VAL A 50 -4.33 30.94 -23.52
CA VAL A 50 -4.18 31.84 -24.71
C VAL A 50 -5.04 31.43 -25.92
N THR A 51 -5.76 30.31 -25.89
CA THR A 51 -6.73 29.98 -26.94
C THR A 51 -8.12 29.90 -26.32
N GLY A 52 -8.78 31.05 -26.29
CA GLY A 52 -10.11 31.22 -25.73
C GLY A 52 -11.17 30.48 -26.54
N ILE A 53 -11.88 29.59 -25.86
CA ILE A 53 -13.28 29.28 -26.15
C ILE A 53 -13.97 29.25 -24.80
N ALA A 54 -14.81 30.26 -24.55
CA ALA A 54 -15.72 30.29 -23.40
C ALA A 54 -17.07 29.66 -23.80
N PRO A 55 -17.75 28.94 -22.90
CA PRO A 55 -19.13 28.54 -23.10
C PRO A 55 -20.09 29.52 -22.38
N ASP A 56 -21.18 29.90 -23.06
CA ASP A 56 -22.55 29.52 -22.69
C ASP A 56 -23.62 30.61 -22.93
N ASP A 57 -24.77 30.09 -23.36
CA ASP A 57 -26.16 30.49 -23.16
C ASP A 57 -26.85 31.65 -23.92
N GLY A 58 -28.12 31.37 -24.30
CA GLY A 58 -29.15 32.38 -24.56
C GLY A 58 -29.79 32.44 -25.95
N ILE A 59 -30.77 31.57 -26.23
CA ILE A 59 -31.73 31.70 -27.34
C ILE A 59 -32.84 32.69 -26.97
N GLN A 60 -33.22 33.65 -27.84
CA GLN A 60 -34.59 33.82 -28.37
C GLN A 60 -34.83 35.03 -29.31
N ARG A 61 -35.42 34.69 -30.48
CA ARG A 61 -36.49 35.33 -31.29
C ARG A 61 -36.28 36.71 -31.92
N ILE A 62 -36.58 36.80 -33.23
CA ILE A 62 -37.89 37.26 -33.78
C ILE A 62 -37.97 36.93 -35.30
N ASN A 63 -39.20 36.68 -35.75
CA ASN A 63 -39.63 36.15 -37.05
C ASN A 63 -39.48 37.11 -38.25
N SER A 64 -39.45 36.48 -39.43
CA SER A 64 -39.68 36.89 -40.83
C SER A 64 -40.93 37.79 -41.05
N PRO A 65 -41.20 38.44 -42.22
CA PRO A 65 -40.93 37.91 -43.58
C PRO A 65 -40.65 38.87 -44.77
N GLU A 66 -40.26 38.22 -45.88
CA GLU A 66 -40.49 38.48 -47.31
C GLU A 66 -40.89 39.89 -47.83
N ASN A 67 -40.17 40.33 -48.87
CA ASN A 67 -40.84 40.88 -50.06
C ASN A 67 -39.99 40.74 -51.33
N VAL A 68 -40.45 39.90 -52.24
CA VAL A 68 -40.03 39.87 -53.64
C VAL A 68 -40.77 40.97 -54.37
N LYS A 69 -40.05 41.88 -55.06
CA LYS A 69 -40.59 42.62 -56.20
C LYS A 69 -39.59 42.61 -57.35
N SER A 70 -39.95 41.80 -58.34
CA SER A 70 -39.55 41.95 -59.73
C SER A 70 -39.91 43.34 -60.26
N ASN A 71 -39.00 44.01 -60.96
CA ASN A 71 -39.37 44.82 -62.10
C ASN A 71 -38.26 44.83 -63.15
N LEU A 72 -38.67 44.31 -64.30
CA LEU A 72 -37.98 44.25 -65.57
C LEU A 72 -38.01 45.65 -66.21
N VAL A 73 -36.84 46.26 -66.44
CA VAL A 73 -36.69 47.25 -67.52
C VAL A 73 -35.37 46.96 -68.23
N LYS A 74 -35.52 46.49 -69.47
CA LYS A 74 -34.44 46.40 -70.46
C LYS A 74 -33.92 47.81 -70.75
N ASN A 75 -32.60 47.99 -70.70
CA ASN A 75 -31.92 48.90 -71.61
C ASN A 75 -30.60 48.29 -72.07
N LYS A 76 -30.45 48.35 -73.39
CA LYS A 76 -29.46 47.69 -74.22
C LYS A 76 -28.24 48.60 -74.37
N SER A 77 -27.10 47.96 -74.63
CA SER A 77 -25.85 48.47 -75.22
C SER A 77 -25.03 49.48 -74.42
N HIS A 78 -23.99 48.96 -73.75
CA HIS A 78 -22.63 49.43 -74.00
C HIS A 78 -21.65 48.27 -73.77
N LEU A 79 -21.01 47.83 -74.85
CA LEU A 79 -19.92 46.86 -74.84
C LEU A 79 -18.68 47.56 -74.27
N GLN A 80 -18.17 47.07 -73.14
CA GLN A 80 -16.81 47.33 -72.65
C GLN A 80 -16.19 46.02 -72.16
N PRO A 81 -14.85 45.88 -72.24
CA PRO A 81 -14.16 44.59 -72.32
C PRO A 81 -14.23 43.83 -70.99
N PHE A 82 -14.68 42.58 -71.05
CA PHE A 82 -14.79 41.69 -69.89
C PHE A 82 -13.49 40.95 -69.53
N ASP A 83 -12.42 41.11 -70.32
CA ASP A 83 -11.26 40.20 -70.25
C ASP A 83 -10.37 40.39 -69.01
N ASP A 84 -10.13 41.62 -68.53
CA ASP A 84 -9.14 41.86 -67.45
C ASP A 84 -9.60 41.37 -66.05
N GLU A 85 -10.89 41.49 -65.72
CA GLU A 85 -11.41 41.04 -64.41
C GLU A 85 -11.64 39.51 -64.40
N ASP A 86 -12.09 38.92 -65.50
CA ASP A 86 -12.29 37.46 -65.62
C ASP A 86 -10.94 36.71 -65.68
N GLU A 87 -9.91 37.27 -66.33
CA GLU A 87 -8.55 36.71 -66.33
C GLU A 87 -7.91 36.76 -64.92
N LYS A 88 -8.17 37.83 -64.17
CA LYS A 88 -7.72 37.98 -62.78
C LYS A 88 -8.46 37.04 -61.82
N LEU A 89 -9.76 36.80 -62.04
CA LEU A 89 -10.55 35.80 -61.30
C LEU A 89 -10.09 34.36 -61.62
N CYS A 90 -9.83 34.04 -62.89
CA CYS A 90 -9.25 32.75 -63.29
C CYS A 90 -7.86 32.51 -62.68
N SER A 91 -6.98 33.51 -62.74
CA SER A 91 -5.65 33.45 -62.11
C SER A 91 -5.75 33.22 -60.61
N ARG A 92 -6.73 33.84 -59.94
CA ARG A 92 -6.96 33.65 -58.52
C ARG A 92 -7.47 32.24 -58.20
N ALA A 93 -8.47 31.74 -58.92
CA ALA A 93 -8.99 30.39 -58.72
C ALA A 93 -7.91 29.32 -58.95
N ALA A 94 -7.05 29.52 -59.96
CA ALA A 94 -5.89 28.65 -60.22
C ALA A 94 -4.89 28.66 -59.04
N THR A 95 -4.62 29.83 -58.45
CA THR A 95 -3.76 29.91 -57.26
C THR A 95 -4.38 29.25 -56.02
N GLU A 96 -5.69 29.41 -55.81
CA GLU A 96 -6.41 28.78 -54.69
C GLU A 96 -6.40 27.24 -54.82
N ALA A 97 -6.65 26.72 -56.03
CA ALA A 97 -6.55 25.29 -56.32
C ALA A 97 -5.13 24.72 -56.12
N PHE A 98 -4.10 25.48 -56.53
CA PHE A 98 -2.70 25.10 -56.31
C PHE A 98 -2.34 25.05 -54.82
N VAL A 99 -2.80 26.03 -54.03
CA VAL A 99 -2.62 26.04 -52.57
C VAL A 99 -3.33 24.86 -51.91
N ALA A 100 -4.55 24.53 -52.35
CA ALA A 100 -5.28 23.36 -51.85
C ALA A 100 -4.51 22.06 -52.11
N LYS A 101 -3.92 21.88 -53.32
CA LYS A 101 -3.03 20.75 -53.62
C LYS A 101 -1.84 20.65 -52.67
N LEU A 102 -1.21 21.79 -52.36
CA LEU A 102 -0.10 21.82 -51.42
C LEU A 102 -0.52 21.37 -50.01
N PHE A 103 -1.65 21.87 -49.50
CA PHE A 103 -2.19 21.43 -48.20
C PHE A 103 -2.53 19.94 -48.19
N ALA A 104 -3.14 19.43 -49.26
CA ALA A 104 -3.42 18.02 -49.43
C ALA A 104 -2.14 17.17 -49.36
N SER A 105 -1.09 17.53 -50.10
CA SER A 105 0.19 16.80 -50.08
C SER A 105 0.88 16.88 -48.71
N VAL A 106 0.90 18.04 -48.05
CA VAL A 106 1.47 18.18 -46.69
C VAL A 106 0.72 17.32 -45.68
N SER A 107 -0.62 17.28 -45.78
CA SER A 107 -1.46 16.41 -44.94
C SER A 107 -1.22 14.93 -45.22
N SER A 108 -1.03 14.52 -46.49
CA SER A 108 -0.62 13.17 -46.85
C SER A 108 0.74 12.79 -46.24
N VAL A 109 1.74 13.68 -46.30
CA VAL A 109 3.05 13.47 -45.64
C VAL A 109 2.87 13.26 -44.13
N LYS A 110 2.05 14.10 -43.47
CA LYS A 110 1.78 13.99 -42.02
C LYS A 110 1.13 12.65 -41.66
N ALA A 111 0.18 12.18 -42.47
CA ALA A 111 -0.48 10.90 -42.26
C ALA A 111 0.49 9.72 -42.46
N ALA A 112 1.35 9.77 -43.49
CA ALA A 112 2.37 8.76 -43.74
C ALA A 112 3.41 8.72 -42.60
N TYR A 113 3.84 9.88 -42.10
CA TYR A 113 4.74 9.96 -40.96
C TYR A 113 4.10 9.44 -39.65
N ALA A 114 2.81 9.69 -39.42
CA ALA A 114 2.10 9.11 -38.29
C ALA A 114 2.07 7.57 -38.37
N GLN A 115 1.87 7.01 -39.58
CA GLN A 115 1.91 5.56 -39.81
C GLN A 115 3.30 4.99 -39.50
N LEU A 116 4.36 5.68 -39.92
CA LEU A 116 5.74 5.33 -39.62
C LEU A 116 5.99 5.27 -38.10
N GLN A 117 5.54 6.29 -37.36
CA GLN A 117 5.66 6.31 -35.91
C GLN A 117 4.87 5.20 -35.21
N TYR A 118 3.73 4.79 -35.78
CA TYR A 118 2.93 3.70 -35.25
C TYR A 118 3.63 2.35 -35.46
N ALA A 119 4.18 2.10 -36.65
CA ALA A 119 4.92 0.87 -36.97
C ALA A 119 6.26 0.72 -36.21
N GLN A 120 6.75 1.76 -35.56
CA GLN A 120 7.95 1.68 -34.73
C GLN A 120 7.73 1.01 -33.37
N SER A 121 6.48 0.93 -32.89
CA SER A 121 6.19 0.37 -31.56
C SER A 121 4.78 -0.24 -31.49
N PRO A 122 4.65 -1.59 -31.51
CA PRO A 122 5.75 -2.56 -31.58
C PRO A 122 6.48 -2.50 -32.93
N TYR A 123 7.74 -2.94 -32.97
CA TYR A 123 8.57 -2.89 -34.18
C TYR A 123 7.97 -3.76 -35.29
N ASP A 124 7.50 -3.10 -36.35
CA ASP A 124 6.90 -3.69 -37.54
C ASP A 124 7.72 -3.24 -38.78
N PRO A 125 8.68 -4.06 -39.24
CA PRO A 125 9.58 -3.67 -40.33
C PRO A 125 8.85 -3.44 -41.65
N ASP A 126 7.81 -4.24 -41.93
CA ASP A 126 7.02 -4.14 -43.17
C ASP A 126 6.16 -2.86 -43.15
N GLY A 127 5.56 -2.55 -41.98
CA GLY A 127 4.84 -1.31 -41.75
C GLY A 127 5.73 -0.07 -41.84
N ILE A 128 6.97 -0.15 -41.33
CA ILE A 128 7.97 0.92 -41.44
C ILE A 128 8.34 1.15 -42.89
N GLN A 129 8.66 0.09 -43.65
CA GLN A 129 9.04 0.21 -45.06
C GLN A 129 7.89 0.81 -45.89
N THR A 130 6.67 0.30 -45.71
CA THR A 130 5.49 0.82 -46.43
C THR A 130 5.23 2.29 -46.12
N ALA A 131 5.39 2.70 -44.86
CA ALA A 131 5.23 4.08 -44.46
C ALA A 131 6.34 5.00 -44.99
N ASP A 132 7.58 4.52 -45.03
CA ASP A 132 8.73 5.22 -45.60
C ASP A 132 8.53 5.48 -47.10
N GLU A 133 8.14 4.46 -47.86
CA GLU A 133 7.82 4.58 -49.29
C GLU A 133 6.73 5.65 -49.55
N MET A 134 5.67 5.67 -48.73
CA MET A 134 4.62 6.70 -48.80
C MET A 134 5.15 8.10 -48.48
N VAL A 135 6.02 8.25 -47.48
CA VAL A 135 6.64 9.56 -47.15
C VAL A 135 7.48 10.04 -48.34
N VAL A 136 8.31 9.17 -48.92
CA VAL A 136 9.17 9.51 -50.06
C VAL A 136 8.34 9.90 -51.27
N SER A 137 7.27 9.18 -51.59
CA SER A 137 6.39 9.51 -52.73
C SER A 137 5.70 10.86 -52.54
N GLU A 138 5.21 11.18 -51.34
CA GLU A 138 4.54 12.45 -51.09
C GLU A 138 5.53 13.63 -51.06
N LEU A 139 6.75 13.43 -50.56
CA LEU A 139 7.82 14.44 -50.65
C LEU A 139 8.20 14.71 -52.11
N LYS A 140 8.17 13.70 -52.98
CA LYS A 140 8.36 13.88 -54.42
C LYS A 140 7.23 14.73 -55.02
N ASN A 141 5.97 14.45 -54.68
CA ASN A 141 4.83 15.27 -55.10
C ASN A 141 4.98 16.75 -54.66
N VAL A 142 5.38 16.99 -53.40
CA VAL A 142 5.64 18.34 -52.89
C VAL A 142 6.78 19.02 -53.68
N SER A 143 7.82 18.27 -54.04
CA SER A 143 8.91 18.79 -54.88
C SER A 143 8.42 19.17 -56.28
N GLU A 144 7.52 18.39 -56.89
CA GLU A 144 6.91 18.71 -58.18
C GLU A 144 6.06 19.98 -58.10
N LEU A 145 5.21 20.11 -57.08
CA LEU A 145 4.44 21.33 -56.83
C LEU A 145 5.36 22.55 -56.67
N LYS A 146 6.44 22.44 -55.90
CA LYS A 146 7.46 23.50 -55.77
C LYS A 146 8.04 23.90 -57.12
N GLN A 147 8.34 22.94 -58.01
CA GLN A 147 8.87 23.24 -59.34
C GLN A 147 7.84 23.95 -60.22
N CYS A 148 6.57 23.54 -60.20
CA CYS A 148 5.49 24.20 -60.93
C CYS A 148 5.35 25.67 -60.51
N TYR A 149 5.39 25.95 -59.20
CA TYR A 149 5.35 27.31 -58.67
C TYR A 149 6.53 28.17 -59.18
N LEU A 150 7.77 27.64 -59.11
CA LEU A 150 8.97 28.36 -59.57
C LEU A 150 8.95 28.65 -61.07
N LYS A 151 8.39 27.74 -61.88
CA LYS A 151 8.25 27.90 -63.33
C LYS A 151 7.03 28.75 -63.74
N LYS A 152 6.23 29.25 -62.78
CA LYS A 152 4.95 29.92 -63.01
C LYS A 152 3.95 29.10 -63.83
N GLN A 153 4.04 27.78 -63.73
CA GLN A 153 3.13 26.84 -64.41
C GLN A 153 1.99 26.45 -63.45
N ILE A 154 1.08 27.40 -63.22
CA ILE A 154 -0.09 27.22 -62.34
C ILE A 154 -1.36 27.00 -63.18
N ASP A 155 -1.20 26.71 -64.47
CA ASP A 155 -2.31 26.63 -65.40
C ASP A 155 -3.11 25.34 -65.17
N GLU A 156 -4.28 25.49 -64.56
CA GLU A 156 -5.15 24.40 -64.14
C GLU A 156 -6.42 24.44 -64.99
N SER A 157 -6.65 23.41 -65.80
CA SER A 157 -7.77 23.39 -66.76
C SER A 157 -9.16 23.37 -66.09
N SER A 158 -9.23 23.04 -64.81
CA SER A 158 -10.45 23.13 -63.98
C SER A 158 -10.08 23.41 -62.50
N PRO A 159 -9.92 24.69 -62.11
CA PRO A 159 -9.48 25.05 -60.76
C PRO A 159 -10.48 24.65 -59.67
N GLU A 160 -11.78 24.84 -59.91
CA GLU A 160 -12.85 24.50 -58.95
C GLU A 160 -12.91 23.00 -58.62
N THR A 161 -12.88 22.14 -59.65
CA THR A 161 -12.86 20.68 -59.46
C THR A 161 -11.59 20.24 -58.75
N THR A 162 -10.45 20.85 -59.10
CA THR A 162 -9.15 20.55 -58.52
C THR A 162 -9.10 20.90 -57.03
N GLN A 163 -9.63 22.06 -56.67
CA GLN A 163 -9.72 22.51 -55.29
C GLN A 163 -10.52 21.53 -54.43
N ILE A 164 -11.72 21.14 -54.88
CA ILE A 164 -12.58 20.21 -54.14
C ILE A 164 -11.88 18.85 -53.95
N LEU A 165 -11.23 18.32 -55.00
CA LEU A 165 -10.51 17.05 -54.89
C LEU A 165 -9.33 17.14 -53.91
N ALA A 166 -8.61 18.26 -53.89
CA ALA A 166 -7.52 18.48 -52.96
C ALA A 166 -8.03 18.59 -51.51
N GLU A 167 -9.11 19.31 -51.27
CA GLU A 167 -9.75 19.40 -49.95
C GLU A 167 -10.25 18.03 -49.45
N ILE A 168 -10.86 17.21 -50.32
CA ILE A 168 -11.25 15.83 -49.99
C ILE A 168 -10.02 14.99 -49.60
N GLN A 169 -8.92 15.11 -50.35
CA GLN A 169 -7.70 14.38 -50.08
C GLN A 169 -7.03 14.84 -48.76
N GLU A 170 -7.07 16.13 -48.45
CA GLU A 170 -6.62 16.66 -47.17
C GLU A 170 -7.43 16.07 -46.02
N GLN A 171 -8.76 16.12 -46.09
CA GLN A 171 -9.65 15.56 -45.07
C GLN A 171 -9.43 14.06 -44.88
N LYS A 172 -9.24 13.31 -45.97
CA LYS A 172 -8.92 11.88 -45.92
C LYS A 172 -7.61 11.60 -45.18
N SER A 173 -6.58 12.42 -45.42
CA SER A 173 -5.28 12.30 -44.75
C SER A 173 -5.37 12.66 -43.26
N LEU A 174 -6.18 13.67 -42.93
CA LEU A 174 -6.49 14.04 -41.55
C LEU A 174 -7.19 12.88 -40.81
N LEU A 175 -8.22 12.28 -41.41
CA LEU A 175 -8.93 11.12 -40.85
C LEU A 175 -7.98 9.95 -40.59
N LYS A 176 -7.10 9.64 -41.56
CA LYS A 176 -6.08 8.59 -41.41
C LYS A 176 -5.15 8.86 -40.21
N THR A 177 -4.76 10.11 -40.02
CA THR A 177 -3.93 10.52 -38.87
C THR A 177 -4.65 10.27 -37.53
N TYR A 178 -5.92 10.66 -37.43
CA TYR A 178 -6.72 10.41 -36.24
C TYR A 178 -6.96 8.92 -35.98
N GLU A 179 -7.18 8.13 -37.04
CA GLU A 179 -7.33 6.68 -36.93
C GLU A 179 -6.06 6.04 -36.33
N ILE A 180 -4.88 6.40 -36.83
CA ILE A 180 -3.60 5.91 -36.33
C ILE A 180 -3.39 6.32 -34.87
N MET A 181 -3.69 7.57 -34.53
CA MET A 181 -3.61 8.07 -33.16
C MET A 181 -4.58 7.32 -32.23
N GLY A 182 -5.80 7.04 -32.69
CA GLY A 182 -6.78 6.23 -31.98
C GLY A 182 -6.26 4.82 -31.70
N LYS A 183 -5.73 4.13 -32.70
CA LYS A 183 -5.11 2.80 -32.55
C LYS A 183 -3.95 2.80 -31.56
N LYS A 184 -3.12 3.84 -31.60
CA LYS A 184 -1.99 4.02 -30.66
C LYS A 184 -2.48 4.18 -29.22
N LEU A 185 -3.47 5.05 -28.99
CA LEU A 185 -4.03 5.29 -27.67
C LEU A 185 -4.75 4.05 -27.13
N ASP A 186 -5.50 3.34 -27.98
CA ASP A 186 -6.16 2.08 -27.61
C ASP A 186 -5.14 1.01 -27.17
N SER A 187 -4.03 0.89 -27.90
CA SER A 187 -2.94 -0.04 -27.53
C SER A 187 -2.29 0.34 -26.19
N GLN A 188 -2.07 1.63 -25.94
CA GLN A 188 -1.56 2.11 -24.66
C GLN A 188 -2.54 1.87 -23.51
N LEU A 189 -3.83 2.07 -23.75
CA LEU A 189 -4.88 1.83 -22.78
C LEU A 189 -4.92 0.35 -22.39
N LYS A 190 -4.92 -0.57 -23.37
CA LYS A 190 -4.87 -2.02 -23.14
C LYS A 190 -3.64 -2.46 -22.34
N LEU A 191 -2.46 -1.89 -22.64
CA LEU A 191 -1.24 -2.15 -21.89
C LEU A 191 -1.35 -1.66 -20.44
N LYS A 192 -1.91 -0.46 -20.23
CA LYS A 192 -2.11 0.10 -18.89
C LYS A 192 -3.16 -0.68 -18.09
N ASP A 193 -4.22 -1.16 -18.72
CA ASP A 193 -5.23 -2.02 -18.10
C ASP A 193 -4.65 -3.37 -17.69
N SER A 194 -3.75 -3.93 -18.51
CA SER A 194 -3.02 -5.16 -18.17
C SER A 194 -2.10 -4.95 -16.95
N GLU A 195 -1.36 -3.82 -16.92
CA GLU A 195 -0.52 -3.43 -15.78
C GLU A 195 -1.36 -3.21 -14.50
N LEU A 196 -2.50 -2.55 -14.62
CA LEU A 196 -3.43 -2.34 -13.51
C LEU A 196 -3.99 -3.66 -12.97
N THR A 197 -4.39 -4.57 -13.86
CA THR A 197 -4.89 -5.90 -13.47
C THR A 197 -3.83 -6.69 -12.71
N PHE A 198 -2.60 -6.74 -13.24
CA PHE A 198 -1.47 -7.38 -12.58
C PHE A 198 -1.14 -6.78 -11.20
N LEU A 199 -1.17 -5.46 -11.06
CA LEU A 199 -0.93 -4.79 -9.79
C LEU A 199 -2.06 -5.03 -8.78
N ARG A 200 -3.31 -5.11 -9.23
CA ARG A 200 -4.47 -5.46 -8.39
C ARG A 200 -4.35 -6.88 -7.84
N GLU A 201 -4.01 -7.85 -8.66
CA GLU A 201 -3.80 -9.24 -8.22
C GLU A 201 -2.69 -9.34 -7.18
N LYS A 202 -1.56 -8.65 -7.41
CA LYS A 202 -0.46 -8.58 -6.42
C LYS A 202 -0.89 -7.96 -5.10
N LEU A 203 -1.73 -6.93 -5.13
CA LEU A 203 -2.26 -6.30 -3.93
C LEU A 203 -3.21 -7.24 -3.18
N GLU A 204 -4.08 -7.97 -3.88
CA GLU A 204 -4.97 -8.94 -3.28
C GLU A 204 -4.21 -10.08 -2.59
N GLU A 205 -3.15 -10.60 -3.22
CA GLU A 205 -2.32 -11.64 -2.62
C GLU A 205 -1.64 -11.15 -1.33
N ALA A 206 -1.04 -9.96 -1.36
CA ALA A 206 -0.45 -9.35 -0.16
C ALA A 206 -1.50 -9.10 0.94
N ASN A 207 -2.72 -8.73 0.58
CA ASN A 207 -3.82 -8.55 1.52
C ASN A 207 -4.27 -9.87 2.15
N LYS A 208 -4.33 -10.96 1.38
CA LYS A 208 -4.59 -12.31 1.91
C LYS A 208 -3.52 -12.69 2.92
N GLU A 209 -2.24 -12.53 2.59
CA GLU A 209 -1.13 -12.84 3.51
C GLU A 209 -1.22 -12.02 4.82
N ASN A 210 -1.50 -10.71 4.73
CA ASN A 210 -1.69 -9.84 5.89
C ASN A 210 -2.88 -10.28 6.76
N ASN A 211 -4.01 -10.65 6.14
CA ASN A 211 -5.20 -11.12 6.85
C ASN A 211 -4.93 -12.43 7.61
N HIS A 212 -4.13 -13.32 7.04
CA HIS A 212 -3.68 -14.53 7.74
C HIS A 212 -2.85 -14.18 8.98
N PHE A 213 -1.88 -13.26 8.86
CA PHE A 213 -1.09 -12.83 10.02
C PHE A 213 -1.95 -12.21 11.13
N ILE A 214 -2.87 -11.31 10.78
CA ILE A 214 -3.80 -10.69 11.74
C ILE A 214 -4.66 -11.77 12.44
N THR A 215 -5.09 -12.79 11.70
CA THR A 215 -5.82 -13.92 12.28
C THR A 215 -4.98 -14.69 13.30
N PHE A 216 -3.70 -14.94 13.01
CA PHE A 216 -2.76 -15.57 13.95
C PHE A 216 -2.50 -14.70 15.18
N VAL A 217 -2.36 -13.37 15.02
CA VAL A 217 -2.25 -12.43 16.14
C VAL A 217 -3.48 -12.53 17.05
N ARG A 218 -4.70 -12.47 16.49
CA ARG A 218 -5.94 -12.60 17.26
C ARG A 218 -6.05 -13.93 18.00
N GLN A 219 -5.67 -15.04 17.37
CA GLN A 219 -5.64 -16.36 18.02
C GLN A 219 -4.61 -16.40 19.16
N THR A 220 -3.47 -15.77 18.98
CA THR A 220 -2.41 -15.67 19.99
C THR A 220 -2.89 -14.88 21.21
N ILE A 221 -3.51 -13.71 21.00
CA ILE A 221 -4.13 -12.90 22.06
C ILE A 221 -5.14 -13.74 22.84
N LYS A 222 -6.05 -14.47 22.16
CA LYS A 222 -7.04 -15.34 22.82
C LYS A 222 -6.38 -16.42 23.69
N SER A 223 -5.31 -17.05 23.19
CA SER A 223 -4.59 -18.09 23.93
C SER A 223 -3.87 -17.54 25.16
N ILE A 224 -3.27 -16.35 25.04
CA ILE A 224 -2.64 -15.64 26.16
C ILE A 224 -3.68 -15.33 27.23
N ARG A 225 -4.81 -14.73 26.84
CA ARG A 225 -5.91 -14.42 27.77
C ARG A 225 -6.45 -15.65 28.48
N SER A 226 -6.55 -16.78 27.76
CA SER A 226 -6.96 -18.06 28.36
C SER A 226 -5.97 -18.55 29.41
N PHE A 227 -4.67 -18.51 29.09
CA PHE A 227 -3.62 -18.91 30.02
C PHE A 227 -3.53 -17.96 31.23
N VAL A 228 -3.64 -16.64 31.02
CA VAL A 228 -3.62 -15.65 32.09
C VAL A 228 -4.78 -15.87 33.07
N ARG A 229 -5.99 -16.20 32.59
CA ARG A 229 -7.11 -16.55 33.47
C ARG A 229 -6.81 -17.78 34.32
N LEU A 230 -6.18 -18.81 33.73
CA LEU A 230 -5.76 -19.99 34.48
C LEU A 230 -4.71 -19.61 35.54
N LEU A 231 -3.70 -18.82 35.16
CA LEU A 231 -2.67 -18.34 36.09
C LEU A 231 -3.27 -17.56 37.26
N ILE A 232 -4.22 -16.65 36.99
CA ILE A 232 -4.92 -15.90 38.03
C ILE A 232 -5.71 -16.85 38.94
N SER A 233 -6.39 -17.86 38.39
CA SER A 233 -7.13 -18.86 39.18
C SER A 233 -6.22 -19.68 40.11
N GLU A 234 -5.03 -20.05 39.65
CA GLU A 234 -4.03 -20.73 40.50
C GLU A 234 -3.51 -19.79 41.59
N MET A 235 -3.29 -18.50 41.26
CA MET A 235 -2.87 -17.48 42.23
C MET A 235 -3.94 -17.25 43.31
N GLU A 236 -5.22 -17.19 42.94
CA GLU A 236 -6.34 -17.09 43.87
C GLU A 236 -6.43 -18.32 44.78
N SER A 237 -6.24 -19.51 44.22
CA SER A 237 -6.21 -20.78 44.98
C SER A 237 -5.04 -20.85 45.97
N ALA A 238 -3.93 -20.18 45.66
CA ALA A 238 -2.77 -20.02 46.53
C ALA A 238 -2.87 -18.80 47.47
N GLU A 239 -4.04 -18.17 47.57
CA GLU A 239 -4.31 -17.00 48.43
C GLU A 239 -3.42 -15.77 48.14
N TRP A 240 -3.04 -15.55 46.89
CA TRP A 240 -2.27 -14.36 46.50
C TRP A 240 -3.12 -13.10 46.54
N ASP A 241 -2.50 -11.99 46.97
CA ASP A 241 -3.05 -10.66 46.82
C ASP A 241 -2.86 -10.17 45.37
N LEU A 242 -3.94 -10.22 44.59
CA LEU A 242 -3.93 -9.79 43.19
C LEU A 242 -3.73 -8.27 43.02
N ASP A 243 -4.12 -7.45 44.00
CA ASP A 243 -3.85 -6.00 43.99
C ASP A 243 -2.36 -5.73 44.10
N ALA A 244 -1.72 -6.36 45.08
CA ALA A 244 -0.29 -6.24 45.31
C ALA A 244 0.49 -6.77 44.11
N ALA A 245 0.09 -7.93 43.56
CA ALA A 245 0.73 -8.51 42.37
C ALA A 245 0.61 -7.60 41.15
N ALA A 246 -0.59 -7.09 40.82
CA ALA A 246 -0.79 -6.19 39.69
C ALA A 246 0.00 -4.88 39.86
N SER A 247 -0.01 -4.30 41.07
CA SER A 247 0.75 -3.09 41.40
C SER A 247 2.27 -3.33 41.34
N SER A 248 2.70 -4.56 41.54
CA SER A 248 4.11 -4.91 41.42
C SER A 248 4.56 -5.11 39.98
N ILE A 249 3.67 -5.60 39.10
CA ILE A 249 3.94 -5.72 37.67
C ILE A 249 3.97 -4.34 37.01
N GLU A 250 2.94 -3.52 37.25
CA GLU A 250 2.80 -2.19 36.67
C GLU A 250 2.71 -1.11 37.77
N PRO A 251 3.85 -0.64 38.30
CA PRO A 251 3.84 0.29 39.43
C PRO A 251 3.28 1.67 39.05
N GLY A 252 2.45 2.20 39.94
CA GLY A 252 1.89 3.54 39.82
C GLY A 252 0.82 3.67 38.74
N VAL A 253 0.12 2.58 38.41
CA VAL A 253 -1.06 2.60 37.52
C VAL A 253 -2.33 2.50 38.36
N ALA A 254 -3.26 3.43 38.15
CA ALA A 254 -4.61 3.35 38.71
C ALA A 254 -5.52 2.65 37.69
N PHE A 255 -6.09 1.51 38.06
CA PHE A 255 -7.02 0.79 37.20
C PHE A 255 -8.43 1.40 37.32
N TRP A 256 -9.09 1.64 36.19
CA TRP A 256 -10.45 2.18 36.13
C TRP A 256 -11.47 1.23 36.77
N LYS A 257 -11.25 -0.07 36.60
CA LYS A 257 -12.09 -1.13 37.19
C LYS A 257 -11.21 -2.18 37.85
N ASN A 258 -11.75 -2.81 38.88
CA ASN A 258 -11.09 -3.93 39.55
C ASN A 258 -10.76 -5.08 38.57
N SER A 259 -11.65 -5.33 37.60
CA SER A 259 -11.47 -6.33 36.55
C SER A 259 -10.30 -6.03 35.60
N HIS A 260 -9.83 -4.78 35.51
CA HIS A 260 -8.76 -4.40 34.57
C HIS A 260 -7.36 -4.83 35.04
N LYS A 261 -7.20 -5.28 36.28
CA LYS A 261 -5.93 -5.83 36.77
C LYS A 261 -5.43 -7.00 35.93
N CYS A 262 -6.34 -7.74 35.28
CA CYS A 262 -5.99 -8.81 34.35
C CYS A 262 -5.03 -8.34 33.25
N TYR A 263 -5.15 -7.08 32.80
CA TYR A 263 -4.27 -6.53 31.76
C TYR A 263 -2.81 -6.39 32.22
N ALA A 264 -2.55 -6.19 33.51
CA ALA A 264 -1.19 -6.20 34.03
C ALA A 264 -0.57 -7.60 33.89
N PHE A 265 -1.32 -8.65 34.24
CA PHE A 265 -0.88 -10.04 34.06
C PHE A 265 -0.73 -10.40 32.57
N GLU A 266 -1.64 -9.95 31.70
CA GLU A 266 -1.49 -10.08 30.24
C GLU A 266 -0.20 -9.42 29.75
N SER A 267 0.09 -8.20 30.21
CA SER A 267 1.33 -7.48 29.87
C SER A 267 2.59 -8.21 30.35
N PHE A 268 2.58 -8.72 31.59
CA PHE A 268 3.68 -9.52 32.12
C PHE A 268 3.94 -10.76 31.27
N VAL A 269 2.90 -11.55 30.99
CA VAL A 269 3.04 -12.75 30.14
C VAL A 269 3.54 -12.38 28.74
N CYS A 270 3.01 -11.30 28.15
CA CYS A 270 3.48 -10.84 26.84
C CYS A 270 4.95 -10.43 26.87
N ARG A 271 5.38 -9.67 27.89
CA ARG A 271 6.77 -9.23 28.03
C ARG A 271 7.73 -10.43 28.08
N GLU A 272 7.45 -11.41 28.92
CA GLU A 272 8.31 -12.60 29.05
C GLU A 272 8.27 -13.48 27.80
N MET A 273 7.09 -13.70 27.21
CA MET A 273 6.96 -14.61 26.07
C MET A 273 7.49 -14.02 24.76
N PHE A 274 7.35 -12.72 24.54
CA PHE A 274 7.82 -12.03 23.34
C PHE A 274 9.24 -11.45 23.46
N ASP A 275 9.88 -11.52 24.63
CA ASP A 275 11.29 -11.16 24.75
C ASP A 275 12.14 -11.96 23.76
N GLY A 276 13.01 -11.30 23.00
CA GLY A 276 13.81 -11.93 21.93
C GLY A 276 13.08 -12.21 20.61
N PHE A 277 11.80 -11.80 20.42
CA PHE A 277 10.99 -12.16 19.24
C PHE A 277 11.59 -11.77 17.87
N ASN A 278 12.41 -10.73 17.80
CA ASN A 278 13.07 -10.33 16.54
C ASN A 278 14.30 -11.18 16.21
N GLN A 279 14.73 -12.09 17.09
CA GLN A 279 15.91 -12.95 16.89
C GLN A 279 15.47 -14.32 16.36
N PRO A 280 16.10 -14.87 15.30
CA PRO A 280 15.72 -16.16 14.70
C PRO A 280 15.56 -17.32 15.68
N ASP A 281 16.39 -17.36 16.72
CA ASP A 281 16.33 -18.41 17.74
C ASP A 281 15.91 -17.86 19.10
N TYR A 282 15.27 -16.68 19.19
CA TYR A 282 15.04 -15.98 20.46
C TYR A 282 16.32 -15.82 21.31
N SER A 283 17.50 -15.78 20.68
CA SER A 283 18.83 -15.79 21.33
C SER A 283 19.19 -17.09 22.08
N ILE A 284 18.49 -18.20 21.82
CA ILE A 284 18.67 -19.49 22.51
C ILE A 284 19.90 -20.27 21.99
N SER A 285 20.35 -20.03 20.74
CA SER A 285 21.51 -20.69 20.13
C SER A 285 22.49 -19.67 19.55
N LYS A 286 23.80 -19.93 19.69
CA LYS A 286 24.92 -19.15 19.08
C LYS A 286 25.45 -19.81 17.80
N GLU A 287 24.62 -20.54 17.06
CA GLU A 287 25.04 -21.22 15.83
C GLU A 287 25.12 -20.24 14.65
N SER A 288 26.03 -20.54 13.70
CA SER A 288 26.23 -19.72 12.50
C SER A 288 24.95 -19.66 11.67
N LEU A 289 24.43 -18.45 11.51
CA LEU A 289 23.17 -18.17 10.85
C LEU A 289 23.19 -18.59 9.35
N PRO A 290 22.26 -19.46 8.90
CA PRO A 290 22.14 -19.82 7.50
C PRO A 290 21.79 -18.60 6.62
N GLU A 291 22.12 -18.71 5.34
CA GLU A 291 21.75 -17.76 4.28
C GLU A 291 20.24 -17.44 4.31
N GLN A 292 19.85 -16.17 4.16
CA GLN A 292 18.51 -15.66 4.49
C GLN A 292 17.36 -16.38 3.73
N LYS A 293 17.62 -16.91 2.54
CA LYS A 293 16.63 -17.68 1.76
C LYS A 293 16.44 -19.11 2.31
N LYS A 294 17.50 -19.74 2.82
CA LYS A 294 17.45 -21.06 3.46
C LYS A 294 16.78 -20.98 4.83
N ARG A 295 17.08 -19.92 5.58
CA ARG A 295 16.47 -19.62 6.89
C ARG A 295 14.94 -19.53 6.83
N ARG A 296 14.40 -18.78 5.86
CA ARG A 296 12.95 -18.61 5.68
C ARG A 296 12.23 -19.93 5.41
N ARG A 297 12.83 -20.83 4.63
CA ARG A 297 12.25 -22.16 4.37
C ARG A 297 12.16 -22.99 5.65
N VAL A 298 13.21 -22.97 6.48
CA VAL A 298 13.24 -23.71 7.76
C VAL A 298 12.13 -23.25 8.70
N PHE A 299 11.91 -21.93 8.84
CA PHE A 299 10.81 -21.41 9.67
C PHE A 299 9.43 -21.76 9.11
N PHE A 300 9.25 -21.68 7.80
CA PHE A 300 7.99 -22.04 7.16
C PHE A 300 7.67 -23.54 7.29
N GLU A 301 8.68 -24.40 7.14
CA GLU A 301 8.54 -25.85 7.34
C GLU A 301 8.23 -26.18 8.81
N GLY A 302 8.91 -25.55 9.76
CA GLY A 302 8.63 -25.70 11.19
C GLY A 302 7.23 -25.21 11.57
N PHE A 303 6.77 -24.10 10.98
CA PHE A 303 5.38 -23.64 11.12
C PHE A 303 4.39 -24.69 10.61
N ARG A 304 4.59 -25.20 9.39
CA ARG A 304 3.70 -26.18 8.78
C ARG A 304 3.61 -27.46 9.60
N GLU A 305 4.74 -27.92 10.14
CA GLU A 305 4.80 -29.13 10.95
C GLU A 305 4.06 -28.97 12.29
N LEU A 306 4.33 -27.89 13.04
CA LEU A 306 3.74 -27.69 14.37
C LEU A 306 2.27 -27.26 14.31
N LYS A 307 1.83 -26.59 13.22
CA LYS A 307 0.47 -26.04 13.10
C LYS A 307 -0.61 -27.09 13.39
N SER A 308 -0.46 -28.30 12.88
CA SER A 308 -1.48 -29.35 12.91
C SER A 308 -1.38 -30.33 14.09
N VAL A 309 -0.31 -30.27 14.89
CA VAL A 309 -0.06 -31.23 16.00
C VAL A 309 -0.30 -30.55 17.34
N LYS A 310 -0.91 -31.22 18.32
CA LYS A 310 -1.04 -30.65 19.67
C LYS A 310 0.34 -30.41 20.28
N PRO A 311 0.54 -29.35 21.07
CA PRO A 311 1.86 -28.99 21.57
C PRO A 311 2.45 -30.08 22.46
N MET A 312 1.65 -30.72 23.33
CA MET A 312 2.13 -31.81 24.18
C MET A 312 2.59 -33.02 23.37
N ASP A 313 1.78 -33.45 22.39
CA ASP A 313 2.15 -34.55 21.49
C ASP A 313 3.44 -34.23 20.71
N TYR A 314 3.59 -32.98 20.26
CA TYR A 314 4.78 -32.53 19.55
C TYR A 314 6.03 -32.51 20.45
N LEU A 315 5.89 -32.08 21.71
CA LEU A 315 6.98 -32.08 22.69
C LEU A 315 7.43 -33.50 23.03
N ALA A 316 6.50 -34.44 23.16
CA ALA A 316 6.80 -35.86 23.37
C ALA A 316 7.51 -36.48 22.15
N TRP A 317 7.05 -36.12 20.94
CA TRP A 317 7.64 -36.62 19.70
C TRP A 317 9.02 -36.03 19.39
N LYS A 318 9.22 -34.72 19.63
CA LYS A 318 10.45 -33.97 19.31
C LYS A 318 10.91 -33.08 20.47
N PRO A 319 11.41 -33.68 21.57
CA PRO A 319 11.79 -32.94 22.79
C PRO A 319 13.03 -32.05 22.61
N LYS A 320 13.80 -32.21 21.53
CA LYS A 320 14.99 -31.39 21.22
C LYS A 320 14.78 -30.37 20.10
N SER A 321 13.55 -30.22 19.61
CA SER A 321 13.21 -29.24 18.57
C SER A 321 13.42 -27.79 19.03
N ALA A 322 13.49 -26.85 18.07
CA ALA A 322 13.59 -25.41 18.38
C ALA A 322 12.39 -24.93 19.22
N PHE A 323 11.18 -25.42 18.88
CA PHE A 323 9.97 -25.17 19.68
C PHE A 323 10.09 -25.71 21.10
N ALA A 324 10.60 -26.94 21.27
CA ALA A 324 10.79 -27.54 22.58
C ALA A 324 11.78 -26.74 23.45
N LYS A 325 12.89 -26.29 22.86
CA LYS A 325 13.86 -25.39 23.52
C LYS A 325 13.21 -24.05 23.90
N PHE A 326 12.43 -23.46 23.00
CA PHE A 326 11.67 -22.23 23.27
C PHE A 326 10.68 -22.41 24.43
N CYS A 327 9.85 -23.45 24.40
CA CYS A 327 8.89 -23.75 25.47
C CYS A 327 9.58 -23.90 26.82
N ARG A 328 10.67 -24.66 26.88
CA ARG A 328 11.47 -24.84 28.11
C ARG A 328 12.00 -23.49 28.61
N ALA A 329 12.69 -22.73 27.76
CA ALA A 329 13.29 -21.46 28.14
C ALA A 329 12.22 -20.49 28.67
N LYS A 330 11.11 -20.35 27.92
CA LYS A 330 10.03 -19.43 28.29
C LYS A 330 9.27 -19.85 29.54
N TYR A 331 9.06 -21.15 29.77
CA TYR A 331 8.41 -21.62 31.01
C TYR A 331 9.27 -21.28 32.23
N LEU A 332 10.57 -21.57 32.16
CA LEU A 332 11.51 -21.33 33.26
C LEU A 332 11.69 -19.85 33.58
N THR A 333 11.55 -18.98 32.57
CA THR A 333 11.56 -17.52 32.74
C THR A 333 10.24 -17.01 33.30
N LEU A 334 9.10 -17.42 32.72
CA LEU A 334 7.77 -16.91 33.07
C LEU A 334 7.33 -17.33 34.48
N ILE A 335 7.53 -18.60 34.84
CA ILE A 335 7.07 -19.18 36.10
C ILE A 335 8.24 -19.24 37.06
N HIS A 336 8.49 -18.16 37.81
CA HIS A 336 9.60 -18.08 38.75
C HIS A 336 9.56 -19.21 39.81
N PRO A 337 10.70 -19.76 40.31
CA PRO A 337 10.69 -20.85 41.28
C PRO A 337 9.81 -20.59 42.51
N LYS A 338 9.86 -19.37 43.07
CA LYS A 338 8.99 -18.98 44.19
C LYS A 338 7.50 -18.96 43.85
N MET A 339 7.17 -18.56 42.62
CA MET A 339 5.79 -18.60 42.12
C MET A 339 5.34 -20.06 42.02
N GLU A 340 6.14 -20.91 41.40
CA GLU A 340 5.85 -22.34 41.24
C GLU A 340 5.64 -23.06 42.58
N THR A 341 6.55 -22.85 43.55
CA THR A 341 6.39 -23.41 44.90
C THR A 341 5.14 -22.89 45.59
N SER A 342 4.76 -21.64 45.37
CA SER A 342 3.54 -21.09 45.96
C SER A 342 2.27 -21.63 45.31
N LEU A 343 2.26 -21.82 43.98
CA LEU A 343 1.08 -22.27 43.24
C LEU A 343 0.87 -23.78 43.39
N PHE A 344 1.95 -24.57 43.36
CA PHE A 344 1.87 -26.03 43.29
C PHE A 344 2.43 -26.74 44.54
N GLY A 345 3.07 -26.01 45.46
CA GLY A 345 3.68 -26.58 46.67
C GLY A 345 5.03 -27.27 46.47
N ASN A 346 5.52 -27.39 45.22
CA ASN A 346 6.78 -28.06 44.88
C ASN A 346 7.46 -27.38 43.66
N LEU A 347 8.57 -27.96 43.19
CA LEU A 347 9.32 -27.50 42.00
C LEU A 347 9.41 -28.60 40.93
N ASP A 348 8.49 -29.55 40.96
CA ASP A 348 8.58 -30.76 40.14
C ASP A 348 8.48 -30.42 38.66
N GLN A 349 7.63 -29.45 38.30
CA GLN A 349 7.44 -29.04 36.90
C GLN A 349 8.71 -28.43 36.31
N ARG A 350 9.40 -27.56 37.07
CA ARG A 350 10.70 -26.99 36.69
C ARG A 350 11.83 -28.00 36.69
N ASN A 351 11.84 -28.94 37.63
CA ASN A 351 12.86 -30.00 37.65
C ASN A 351 12.75 -30.87 36.39
N LEU A 352 11.52 -31.23 35.99
CA LEU A 352 11.25 -31.91 34.71
C LEU A 352 11.70 -31.07 33.51
N ALA A 353 11.29 -29.79 33.45
CA ALA A 353 11.72 -28.88 32.38
C ALA A 353 13.25 -28.76 32.28
N ASN A 354 13.95 -28.75 33.42
CA ASN A 354 15.42 -28.73 33.46
C ASN A 354 16.06 -30.03 32.98
N ALA A 355 15.44 -31.18 33.26
CA ALA A 355 15.83 -32.47 32.71
C ALA A 355 15.58 -32.58 31.19
N GLY A 356 14.82 -31.64 30.60
CA GLY A 356 14.42 -31.69 29.20
C GLY A 356 13.17 -32.53 28.95
N GLU A 357 12.45 -32.84 30.02
CA GLU A 357 11.13 -33.47 30.02
C GLU A 357 10.05 -32.39 30.23
N TYR A 358 8.80 -32.76 29.99
CA TYR A 358 7.68 -31.82 30.05
C TYR A 358 6.60 -32.30 31.01
N PRO A 359 6.12 -31.45 31.93
CA PRO A 359 5.08 -31.83 32.88
C PRO A 359 3.76 -32.17 32.20
N GLU A 360 3.15 -33.28 32.58
CA GLU A 360 1.80 -33.66 32.13
C GLU A 360 0.71 -33.06 33.03
N THR A 361 0.74 -31.73 33.20
CA THR A 361 -0.25 -30.99 34.01
C THR A 361 -1.18 -30.18 33.11
N THR A 362 -2.40 -29.92 33.59
CA THR A 362 -3.37 -29.04 32.91
C THR A 362 -2.80 -27.63 32.72
N PHE A 363 -2.09 -27.13 33.74
CA PHE A 363 -1.40 -25.85 33.71
C PHE A 363 -0.31 -25.80 32.62
N PHE A 364 0.57 -26.80 32.58
CA PHE A 364 1.61 -26.85 31.56
C PHE A 364 1.05 -27.04 30.16
N ALA A 365 -0.01 -27.84 29.99
CA ALA A 365 -0.68 -28.01 28.71
C ALA A 365 -1.27 -26.68 28.19
N ALA A 366 -1.90 -25.88 29.07
CA ALA A 366 -2.39 -24.55 28.72
C ALA A 366 -1.25 -23.58 28.37
N PHE A 367 -0.15 -23.61 29.12
CA PHE A 367 1.07 -22.88 28.78
C PHE A 367 1.61 -23.27 27.40
N ALA A 368 1.70 -24.58 27.12
CA ALA A 368 2.24 -25.10 25.86
C ALA A 368 1.37 -24.72 24.65
N GLU A 369 0.05 -24.65 24.81
CA GLU A 369 -0.86 -24.10 23.79
C GLU A 369 -0.58 -22.62 23.50
N MET A 370 -0.43 -21.79 24.54
CA MET A 370 -0.04 -20.39 24.37
C MET A 370 1.33 -20.25 23.70
N ALA A 371 2.33 -21.00 24.18
CA ALA A 371 3.68 -20.99 23.63
C ALA A 371 3.69 -21.42 22.17
N LYS A 372 2.90 -22.42 21.78
CA LYS A 372 2.71 -22.84 20.38
C LYS A 372 2.18 -21.69 19.53
N ARG A 373 1.15 -20.95 19.97
CA ARG A 373 0.60 -19.83 19.20
C ARG A 373 1.63 -18.73 18.97
N ILE A 374 2.40 -18.39 20.00
CA ILE A 374 3.47 -17.38 19.93
C ILE A 374 4.61 -17.85 19.02
N TRP A 375 5.01 -19.12 19.11
CA TRP A 375 6.04 -19.71 18.24
C TRP A 375 5.60 -19.72 16.77
N LEU A 376 4.36 -20.11 16.49
CA LEU A 376 3.82 -20.07 15.12
C LEU A 376 3.77 -18.64 14.58
N LEU A 377 3.40 -17.66 15.42
CA LEU A 377 3.42 -16.25 15.06
C LEU A 377 4.84 -15.76 14.73
N HIS A 378 5.84 -16.22 15.49
CA HIS A 378 7.26 -15.93 15.22
C HIS A 378 7.76 -16.54 13.92
N CYS A 379 7.50 -17.83 13.68
CA CYS A 379 7.86 -18.47 12.41
C CYS A 379 7.23 -17.73 11.22
N LEU A 380 5.98 -17.30 11.34
CA LEU A 380 5.29 -16.54 10.32
C LEU A 380 5.92 -15.16 10.14
N ALA A 381 6.21 -14.44 11.23
CA ALA A 381 6.87 -13.13 11.22
C ALA A 381 8.20 -13.16 10.45
N LEU A 382 9.04 -14.17 10.70
CA LEU A 382 10.34 -14.34 10.03
C LEU A 382 10.25 -14.90 8.61
N SER A 383 9.09 -15.41 8.19
CA SER A 383 8.89 -15.91 6.83
C SER A 383 8.62 -14.78 5.81
N PHE A 384 8.12 -13.63 6.26
CA PHE A 384 7.77 -12.48 5.42
C PHE A 384 8.97 -11.82 4.73
N LYS A 385 8.68 -11.06 3.67
CA LYS A 385 9.66 -10.18 2.98
C LYS A 385 9.09 -8.77 2.83
N PRO A 386 9.55 -7.77 3.60
CA PRO A 386 10.52 -7.86 4.70
C PRO A 386 9.98 -8.60 5.92
N GLU A 387 10.87 -9.11 6.78
CA GLU A 387 10.51 -9.80 8.02
C GLU A 387 9.66 -8.88 8.92
N ALA A 388 8.63 -9.44 9.55
CA ALA A 388 7.81 -8.69 10.48
C ALA A 388 8.60 -8.44 11.77
N SER A 389 8.49 -7.23 12.31
CA SER A 389 9.16 -6.83 13.56
C SER A 389 8.15 -6.49 14.63
N ILE A 390 8.48 -6.80 15.88
CA ILE A 390 7.65 -6.44 17.03
C ILE A 390 7.95 -5.01 17.49
N PHE A 391 6.93 -4.28 17.97
CA PHE A 391 7.10 -3.00 18.65
C PHE A 391 6.20 -2.91 19.88
N GLN A 392 6.62 -2.09 20.86
CA GLN A 392 5.86 -1.74 22.04
C GLN A 392 5.89 -0.22 22.22
N VAL A 393 4.92 0.32 22.95
CA VAL A 393 4.79 1.76 23.18
C VAL A 393 5.21 2.10 24.60
N ASN A 394 5.97 3.18 24.74
CA ASN A 394 6.46 3.64 26.03
C ASN A 394 5.32 4.20 26.89
N LYS A 395 5.42 3.98 28.21
CA LYS A 395 4.58 4.62 29.22
C LYS A 395 4.57 6.15 29.03
N ARG A 396 3.40 6.77 29.21
CA ARG A 396 3.08 8.20 29.01
C ARG A 396 3.09 8.71 27.57
N SER A 397 3.26 7.84 26.58
CA SER A 397 3.11 8.21 25.16
C SER A 397 1.66 8.62 24.87
N ARG A 398 1.48 9.55 23.92
CA ARG A 398 0.14 9.94 23.44
C ARG A 398 -0.49 8.77 22.69
N PHE A 399 -1.76 8.50 22.94
CA PHE A 399 -2.51 7.50 22.19
C PHE A 399 -2.58 7.84 20.70
N SER A 400 -2.50 6.82 19.84
CA SER A 400 -2.64 6.98 18.40
C SER A 400 -3.40 5.80 17.82
N GLU A 401 -4.63 6.04 17.39
CA GLU A 401 -5.51 5.04 16.77
C GLU A 401 -4.89 4.36 15.55
N VAL A 402 -3.90 4.97 14.90
CA VAL A 402 -3.25 4.42 13.70
C VAL A 402 -2.48 3.13 14.00
N TYR A 403 -1.87 3.01 15.18
CA TYR A 403 -1.03 1.86 15.55
C TYR A 403 -1.24 1.36 16.97
N MET A 404 -2.24 1.90 17.68
CA MET A 404 -2.64 1.47 19.01
C MET A 404 -4.14 1.16 19.04
N GLU A 405 -4.51 0.12 19.77
CA GLU A 405 -5.88 -0.27 20.12
C GLU A 405 -6.01 -0.17 21.65
N SER A 406 -6.97 0.58 22.16
CA SER A 406 -7.24 0.60 23.61
C SER A 406 -7.93 -0.69 24.03
N VAL A 407 -7.52 -1.28 25.15
CA VAL A 407 -8.23 -2.45 25.73
C VAL A 407 -9.45 -2.06 26.58
N SER A 408 -9.63 -0.77 26.85
CA SER A 408 -10.64 -0.21 27.74
C SER A 408 -11.20 1.07 27.11
N GLU A 409 -12.53 1.19 27.06
CA GLU A 409 -13.23 2.36 26.48
C GLU A 409 -13.37 3.49 27.50
N GLU A 410 -13.23 3.18 28.79
CA GLU A 410 -13.36 4.12 29.91
C GLU A 410 -12.33 5.24 29.86
N ALA A 411 -11.15 4.97 29.28
CA ALA A 411 -10.08 5.94 29.18
C ALA A 411 -10.29 7.03 28.12
N PHE A 412 -11.43 7.02 27.42
CA PHE A 412 -11.83 8.13 26.54
C PHE A 412 -12.83 9.07 27.24
N LEU A 413 -13.18 8.79 28.50
CA LEU A 413 -14.10 9.57 29.31
C LEU A 413 -13.33 10.20 30.47
N SER A 414 -13.40 11.51 30.64
CA SER A 414 -12.88 12.18 31.83
C SER A 414 -13.78 11.93 33.04
N SER A 415 -13.31 12.30 34.23
CA SER A 415 -14.04 12.12 35.50
C SER A 415 -15.41 12.82 35.55
N ASP A 416 -15.66 13.77 34.65
CA ASP A 416 -16.94 14.49 34.49
C ASP A 416 -17.81 13.94 33.34
N GLY A 417 -17.37 12.86 32.68
CA GLY A 417 -18.05 12.24 31.54
C GLY A 417 -17.86 12.97 30.21
N SER A 418 -17.04 14.02 30.14
CA SER A 418 -16.65 14.65 28.88
C SER A 418 -15.59 13.82 28.13
N PRO A 419 -15.43 13.98 26.81
CA PRO A 419 -14.42 13.23 26.07
C PRO A 419 -13.01 13.71 26.44
N GLU A 420 -12.15 12.78 26.88
CA GLU A 420 -10.76 13.10 27.21
C GLU A 420 -9.98 13.42 25.94
N SER A 421 -9.41 14.63 25.86
CA SER A 421 -8.80 15.12 24.62
C SER A 421 -7.43 14.49 24.29
N GLU A 422 -6.72 13.92 25.29
CA GLU A 422 -5.37 13.35 25.10
C GLU A 422 -5.08 12.17 26.04
N PRO A 423 -5.74 11.01 25.89
CA PRO A 423 -5.45 9.86 26.73
C PRO A 423 -4.01 9.38 26.54
N ARG A 424 -3.38 8.96 27.64
CA ARG A 424 -1.98 8.54 27.64
C ARG A 424 -1.85 7.06 27.90
N VAL A 425 -0.83 6.46 27.29
CA VAL A 425 -0.53 5.04 27.49
C VAL A 425 0.02 4.83 28.89
N ALA A 426 -0.68 4.03 29.70
CA ALA A 426 -0.15 3.54 30.97
C ALA A 426 0.93 2.48 30.71
N PHE A 427 0.58 1.45 29.94
CA PHE A 427 1.48 0.36 29.54
C PHE A 427 0.95 -0.37 28.31
N THR A 428 1.83 -1.14 27.65
CA THR A 428 1.47 -2.02 26.52
C THR A 428 0.99 -3.36 27.08
N VAL A 429 -0.25 -3.76 26.76
CA VAL A 429 -0.83 -5.06 27.15
C VAL A 429 -0.37 -6.16 26.20
N PHE A 430 -0.43 -5.89 24.90
CA PHE A 430 0.01 -6.81 23.86
C PHE A 430 0.79 -6.04 22.79
N PRO A 431 1.96 -6.55 22.35
CA PRO A 431 2.81 -5.84 21.40
C PRO A 431 2.18 -5.70 20.01
N GLY A 432 2.60 -4.68 19.28
CA GLY A 432 2.23 -4.48 17.88
C GLY A 432 3.25 -5.10 16.94
N PHE A 433 2.89 -5.21 15.66
CA PHE A 433 3.78 -5.77 14.63
C PHE A 433 3.88 -4.84 13.41
N ARG A 434 5.08 -4.69 12.87
CA ARG A 434 5.34 -3.95 11.64
C ARG A 434 5.71 -4.92 10.53
N ILE A 435 4.92 -4.95 9.47
CA ILE A 435 5.09 -5.80 8.29
C ILE A 435 5.27 -4.87 7.09
N GLY A 436 6.52 -4.64 6.68
CA GLY A 436 6.82 -3.66 5.64
C GLY A 436 6.32 -2.25 6.00
N LYS A 437 5.30 -1.78 5.30
CA LYS A 437 4.67 -0.46 5.53
C LYS A 437 3.39 -0.52 6.36
N THR A 438 2.92 -1.72 6.68
CA THR A 438 1.69 -1.96 7.45
C THR A 438 2.04 -2.15 8.91
N ALA A 439 1.23 -1.59 9.81
CA ALA A 439 1.32 -1.83 11.24
C ALA A 439 0.06 -2.57 11.70
N VAL A 440 0.25 -3.66 12.42
CA VAL A 440 -0.79 -4.28 13.25
C VAL A 440 -0.71 -3.59 14.61
N GLN A 441 -1.84 -3.05 15.07
CA GLN A 441 -1.92 -2.26 16.29
C GLN A 441 -1.43 -3.05 17.51
N CYS A 442 -0.72 -2.38 18.41
CA CYS A 442 -0.49 -2.89 19.75
C CYS A 442 -1.73 -2.65 20.63
N GLN A 443 -1.99 -3.52 21.60
CA GLN A 443 -3.03 -3.28 22.58
C GLN A 443 -2.45 -2.55 23.79
N VAL A 444 -3.03 -1.42 24.17
CA VAL A 444 -2.55 -0.55 25.25
C VAL A 444 -3.62 -0.32 26.29
N TYR A 445 -3.21 -0.21 27.54
CA TYR A 445 -4.05 0.29 28.62
C TYR A 445 -3.79 1.79 28.78
N LEU A 446 -4.84 2.57 28.88
CA LEU A 446 -4.79 4.03 28.91
C LEU A 446 -5.12 4.57 30.31
N CYS A 447 -4.52 5.69 30.67
CA CYS A 447 -4.68 6.37 31.96
C CYS A 447 -4.82 7.88 31.81
#